data_AF-A0A229HE22-F1
#
_entry.id   AF-A0A229HE22-F1
#
_cell.length_a   1.000
_cell.length_b   1.000
_cell.length_c   1.000
_cell.angle_alpha   90.00
_cell.angle_beta   90.00
_cell.angle_gamma   90.00
#
_symmetry.space_group_name_H-M   'P 1'
#
loop_
_entity.id
_entity.type
_entity.pdbx_description
1 polymer ?
#
loop_
_entity_poly.entity_id
_entity_poly.type
_entity_poly.pdbx_seq_one_letter_code
_entity_poly.pdbx_strand_id
1 'polypeptide(L)'
;MQEVRSRRVYEQAEQSDGKRVLVDRLWPRGLSKEKAHLDEWLKAVAPSDELRRWYGHEPSKFTEFKRRYKTELTEPDRAEALRHLRDEARTGPVTLLTATKDIEHSEAEVLVQLMRSK
;
A
#
# COMPACT_ATOMS: atom_id res chain seq x y z
N MET A 1 5.27 13.93 -12.89
CA MET A 1 4.39 13.62 -11.73
C MET A 1 4.38 12.10 -11.61
N GLN A 2 4.61 11.54 -10.42
CA GLN A 2 4.54 10.09 -10.24
C GLN A 2 3.08 9.64 -10.39
N GLU A 3 2.80 8.70 -11.29
CA GLU A 3 1.44 8.18 -11.49
C GLU A 3 1.21 6.98 -10.56
N VAL A 4 0.91 7.28 -9.30
CA VAL A 4 0.68 6.26 -8.25
C VAL A 4 -0.77 6.30 -7.83
N ARG A 5 -1.43 5.14 -7.72
CA ARG A 5 -2.83 5.02 -7.28
C ARG A 5 -3.01 3.82 -6.35
N SER A 6 -4.11 3.78 -5.61
CA SER A 6 -4.53 2.67 -4.75
C SER A 6 -5.75 1.97 -5.36
N ARG A 7 -5.79 0.63 -5.30
CA ARG A 7 -6.93 -0.20 -5.76
C ARG A 7 -7.15 -1.40 -4.86
N ARG A 8 -8.35 -1.98 -4.90
CA ARG A 8 -8.57 -3.26 -4.22
C ARG A 8 -7.95 -4.38 -5.03
N VAL A 9 -7.26 -5.28 -4.35
CA VAL A 9 -6.68 -6.49 -4.96
C VAL A 9 -7.72 -7.45 -5.57
N TYR A 10 -8.99 -7.29 -5.20
CA TYR A 10 -10.12 -8.07 -5.71
C TYR A 10 -10.73 -7.48 -6.99
N GLU A 11 -10.38 -6.25 -7.34
CA GLU A 11 -10.79 -5.64 -8.61
C GLU A 11 -9.98 -6.23 -9.77
N GLN A 12 -10.61 -6.32 -10.94
CA GLN A 12 -9.94 -6.83 -12.13
C GLN A 12 -8.75 -5.94 -12.48
N ALA A 13 -7.65 -6.58 -12.90
CA ALA A 13 -6.49 -5.85 -13.38
C ALA A 13 -6.80 -5.13 -14.69
N GLU A 14 -6.38 -3.88 -14.79
CA GLU A 14 -6.52 -3.09 -16.01
C GLU A 14 -5.15 -2.79 -16.62
N GLN A 15 -5.10 -2.62 -17.93
CA GLN A 15 -3.86 -2.26 -18.65
C GLN A 15 -3.24 -0.95 -18.15
N SER A 16 -4.07 -0.06 -17.60
CA SER A 16 -3.63 1.21 -17.05
C SER A 16 -2.92 1.06 -15.70
N ASP A 17 -3.00 -0.10 -15.02
CA ASP A 17 -2.49 -0.25 -13.65
C ASP A 17 -0.96 -0.17 -13.56
N GLY A 18 -0.26 -0.41 -14.67
CA GLY A 18 1.19 -0.53 -14.68
C GLY A 18 1.65 -1.61 -13.69
N LYS A 19 2.64 -1.27 -12.86
CA LYS A 19 3.17 -2.17 -11.83
C LYS A 19 2.17 -2.34 -10.68
N ARG A 20 1.72 -3.55 -10.43
CA ARG A 20 0.75 -3.92 -9.39
C ARG A 20 1.46 -4.47 -8.15
N VAL A 21 1.53 -3.66 -7.09
CA VAL A 21 2.26 -3.99 -5.85
C VAL A 21 1.31 -4.15 -4.69
N LEU A 22 1.25 -5.35 -4.11
CA LEU A 22 0.51 -5.58 -2.86
C LEU A 22 1.29 -4.99 -1.68
N VAL A 23 0.66 -4.06 -0.95
CA VAL A 23 1.26 -3.37 0.19
C VAL A 23 0.66 -3.79 1.53
N ASP A 24 -0.32 -4.68 1.53
CA ASP A 24 -0.84 -5.29 2.75
C ASP A 24 0.20 -6.24 3.34
N ARG A 25 0.32 -6.21 4.67
CA ARG A 25 1.16 -7.16 5.40
C ARG A 25 0.67 -8.60 5.27
N LEU A 26 -0.65 -8.77 5.20
CA LEU A 26 -1.29 -10.07 5.12
C LEU A 26 -1.75 -10.35 3.70
N TRP A 27 -1.65 -11.61 3.31
CA TRP A 27 -2.19 -12.05 2.03
C TRP A 27 -3.72 -11.93 2.01
N PRO A 28 -4.34 -11.41 0.94
CA PRO A 28 -5.78 -11.30 0.81
C PRO A 28 -6.46 -12.68 0.90
N ARG A 29 -7.50 -12.79 1.74
CA ARG A 29 -8.22 -14.05 1.91
C ARG A 29 -8.94 -14.45 0.63
N GLY A 30 -8.94 -15.75 0.34
CA GLY A 30 -9.67 -16.33 -0.79
C GLY A 30 -9.07 -16.05 -2.17
N LEU A 31 -7.89 -15.43 -2.23
CA LEU A 31 -7.22 -15.07 -3.48
C LEU A 31 -6.01 -15.97 -3.71
N SER A 32 -5.89 -16.61 -4.88
CA SER A 32 -4.66 -17.31 -5.26
C SER A 32 -3.64 -16.32 -5.80
N LYS A 33 -2.36 -16.69 -5.80
CA LYS A 33 -1.29 -15.84 -6.39
C LYS A 33 -1.57 -15.53 -7.86
N GLU A 34 -2.02 -16.53 -8.61
CA GLU A 34 -2.36 -16.40 -10.04
C GLU A 34 -3.51 -15.41 -10.26
N LYS A 35 -4.56 -15.48 -9.44
CA LYS A 35 -5.73 -14.60 -9.55
C LYS A 35 -5.48 -13.18 -9.04
N ALA A 36 -4.45 -12.95 -8.24
CA ALA A 36 -4.16 -11.63 -7.71
C ALA A 36 -3.58 -10.68 -8.78
N HIS A 37 -2.98 -11.24 -9.84
CA HIS A 37 -2.33 -10.48 -10.92
C HIS A 37 -1.41 -9.39 -10.36
N LEU A 38 -0.63 -9.70 -9.33
CA LEU A 38 0.36 -8.77 -8.76
C LEU A 38 1.73 -9.07 -9.33
N ASP A 39 2.51 -8.01 -9.52
CA ASP A 39 3.91 -8.10 -9.94
C ASP A 39 4.83 -8.26 -8.72
N GLU A 40 4.41 -7.75 -7.56
CA GLU A 40 5.21 -7.74 -6.34
C GLU A 40 4.35 -7.75 -5.07
N TRP A 41 4.83 -8.41 -4.01
CA TRP A 41 4.28 -8.31 -2.66
C TRP A 41 5.29 -7.68 -1.71
N LEU A 42 5.19 -6.37 -1.53
CA LEU A 42 6.13 -5.58 -0.75
C LEU A 42 5.68 -5.47 0.72
N LYS A 43 5.73 -6.60 1.43
CA LYS A 43 5.32 -6.65 2.86
C LYS A 43 6.08 -5.68 3.77
N ALA A 44 7.31 -5.35 3.40
CA ALA A 44 8.21 -4.53 4.20
C ALA A 44 7.69 -3.10 4.35
N VAL A 45 6.93 -2.56 3.38
CA VAL A 45 6.37 -1.21 3.49
C VAL A 45 5.15 -1.13 4.40
N ALA A 46 4.49 -2.26 4.67
CA ALA A 46 3.25 -2.32 5.42
C ALA A 46 3.41 -1.84 6.88
N PRO A 47 2.34 -1.35 7.53
CA PRO A 47 2.37 -1.04 8.96
C PRO A 47 2.75 -2.28 9.78
N SER A 48 3.34 -2.06 10.95
CA SER A 48 3.65 -3.14 11.90
C SER A 48 2.40 -3.92 12.31
N ASP A 49 2.60 -5.15 12.77
CA ASP A 49 1.50 -5.96 13.30
C ASP A 49 0.84 -5.31 14.53
N GLU A 50 1.59 -4.56 15.31
CA GLU A 50 1.07 -3.80 16.46
C GLU A 50 0.17 -2.65 15.99
N LEU A 51 0.67 -1.81 15.09
CA LEU A 51 -0.08 -0.65 14.59
C LEU A 51 -1.33 -1.09 13.82
N ARG A 52 -1.23 -2.13 13.00
CA ARG A 52 -2.36 -2.72 12.27
C ARG A 52 -3.46 -3.20 13.22
N ARG A 53 -3.10 -3.90 14.30
CA ARG A 53 -4.06 -4.37 15.32
C ARG A 53 -4.68 -3.22 16.09
N TRP A 54 -3.88 -2.22 16.46
CA TRP A 54 -4.36 -1.02 17.16
C TRP A 54 -5.35 -0.21 16.33
N TYR A 55 -5.05 -0.04 15.04
CA TYR A 55 -5.91 0.70 14.11
C TYR A 55 -7.25 -0.01 13.91
N GLY A 56 -7.22 -1.34 13.71
CA GLY A 56 -8.44 -2.14 13.57
C GLY A 56 -9.35 -1.73 12.41
N HIS A 57 -8.86 -0.89 11.47
CA HIS A 57 -9.67 -0.19 10.47
C HIS A 57 -10.84 0.60 11.05
N GLU A 58 -10.66 1.21 12.23
CA GLU A 58 -11.62 2.15 12.80
C GLU A 58 -11.42 3.56 12.20
N PRO A 59 -12.35 4.11 11.40
CA PRO A 59 -12.14 5.38 10.71
C PRO A 59 -11.83 6.56 11.64
N SER A 60 -12.40 6.56 12.85
CA SER A 60 -12.13 7.54 13.90
C SER A 60 -10.66 7.59 14.34
N LYS A 61 -9.92 6.48 14.18
CA LYS A 61 -8.49 6.37 14.49
C LYS A 61 -7.60 6.69 13.29
N PHE A 62 -8.15 6.88 12.09
CA PHE A 62 -7.36 6.97 10.86
C PHE A 62 -6.35 8.12 10.85
N THR A 63 -6.72 9.29 11.37
CA THR A 63 -5.81 10.43 11.47
C THR A 63 -4.57 10.09 12.31
N GLU A 64 -4.77 9.40 13.43
CA GLU A 64 -3.69 8.98 14.31
C GLU A 64 -2.89 7.80 13.72
N PHE A 65 -3.58 6.85 13.06
CA PHE A 65 -2.94 5.78 12.30
C PHE A 65 -1.97 6.33 11.24
N LYS A 66 -2.40 7.32 10.45
CA LYS A 66 -1.55 8.00 9.46
C LYS A 66 -0.28 8.57 10.10
N ARG A 67 -0.42 9.23 11.26
CA ARG A 67 0.73 9.81 11.97
C ARG A 67 1.72 8.74 12.40
N ARG A 68 1.24 7.68 13.07
CA ARG A 68 2.09 6.57 13.55
C ARG A 68 2.73 5.81 12.40
N TYR A 69 1.97 5.54 11.34
CA TYR A 69 2.48 4.82 10.18
C TYR A 69 3.57 5.61 9.46
N LYS A 70 3.43 6.94 9.34
CA LYS A 70 4.51 7.80 8.83
C LYS A 70 5.78 7.71 9.67
N THR A 71 5.66 7.56 10.99
CA THR A 71 6.82 7.32 11.86
C THR A 71 7.46 5.96 11.57
N GLU A 72 6.68 4.89 11.48
CA GLU A 72 7.21 3.56 11.10
C GLU A 72 7.91 3.58 9.74
N LEU A 73 7.42 4.36 8.78
CA LEU A 73 8.04 4.51 7.46
C LEU A 73 9.43 5.19 7.47
N THR A 74 9.87 5.70 8.62
CA THR A 74 11.24 6.22 8.82
C THR A 74 12.23 5.14 9.30
N GLU A 75 11.74 3.98 9.73
CA GLU A 75 12.59 2.85 10.10
C GLU A 75 13.34 2.30 8.88
N PRO A 76 14.59 1.81 9.02
CA PRO A 76 15.45 1.47 7.88
C PRO A 76 14.79 0.58 6.82
N ASP A 77 14.23 -0.56 7.22
CA ASP A 77 13.63 -1.54 6.30
C ASP A 77 12.40 -0.97 5.56
N ARG A 78 11.58 -0.20 6.28
CA ARG A 78 10.37 0.44 5.73
C ARG A 78 10.72 1.61 4.82
N ALA A 79 11.72 2.39 5.19
CA ALA A 79 12.23 3.50 4.40
C ALA A 79 12.85 3.00 3.08
N GLU A 80 13.55 1.87 3.12
CA GLU A 80 14.04 1.19 1.93
C GLU A 80 12.91 0.68 1.04
N ALA A 81 11.90 0.02 1.60
CA ALA A 81 10.73 -0.42 0.83
C ALA A 81 9.96 0.77 0.21
N LEU A 82 9.82 1.87 0.93
CA LEU A 82 9.20 3.09 0.40
C LEU A 82 10.04 3.73 -0.71
N ARG A 83 11.37 3.70 -0.60
CA ARG A 83 12.28 4.15 -1.66
C ARG A 83 12.12 3.29 -2.92
N HIS A 84 12.07 1.97 -2.76
CA HIS A 84 11.81 1.02 -3.85
C HIS A 84 10.52 1.36 -4.60
N LEU A 85 9.39 1.58 -3.90
CA LEU A 85 8.14 2.02 -4.54
C LEU A 85 8.29 3.32 -5.33
N ARG A 86 9.05 4.29 -4.81
CA ARG A 86 9.28 5.57 -5.49
C ARG A 86 10.12 5.38 -6.75
N ASP A 87 11.09 4.47 -6.72
CA ASP A 87 11.91 4.16 -7.89
C ASP A 87 11.09 3.42 -8.96
N GLU A 88 10.23 2.48 -8.59
CA GLU A 88 9.26 1.85 -9.51
C GLU A 88 8.35 2.92 -10.15
N ALA A 89 7.84 3.87 -9.37
CA ALA A 89 6.97 4.95 -9.83
C ALA A 89 7.66 5.98 -10.74
N ARG A 90 9.00 5.94 -10.86
CA ARG A 90 9.75 6.72 -11.85
C ARG A 90 9.80 6.04 -13.21
N THR A 91 9.59 4.73 -13.27
CA THR A 91 9.63 3.94 -14.51
C THR A 91 8.28 3.86 -15.22
N GLY A 92 7.18 3.99 -14.47
CA GLY A 92 5.83 3.99 -15.02
C GLY A 92 4.75 4.08 -13.95
N PRO A 93 3.47 3.88 -14.32
CA PRO A 93 2.37 3.83 -13.36
C PRO A 93 2.54 2.71 -12.34
N VAL A 94 2.21 3.01 -11.08
CA VAL A 94 2.23 2.03 -9.98
C VAL A 94 0.86 2.00 -9.32
N THR A 95 0.29 0.81 -9.21
CA THR A 95 -0.96 0.54 -8.51
C THR A 95 -0.67 -0.22 -7.22
N LEU A 96 -0.87 0.46 -6.09
CA LEU A 96 -0.77 -0.12 -4.76
C LEU A 96 -2.06 -0.88 -4.43
N LEU A 97 -1.94 -2.19 -4.25
CA LEU A 97 -3.06 -3.08 -4.00
C LEU A 97 -3.25 -3.28 -2.50
N THR A 98 -4.51 -3.24 -2.06
CA THR A 98 -4.94 -3.58 -0.70
C THR A 98 -6.18 -4.48 -0.71
N ALA A 99 -6.34 -5.32 0.30
CA ALA A 99 -7.56 -6.09 0.55
C ALA A 99 -8.64 -5.25 1.26
N THR A 100 -8.25 -4.11 1.85
CA THR A 100 -9.12 -3.19 2.58
C THR A 100 -10.29 -2.75 1.70
N LYS A 101 -11.51 -2.75 2.26
CA LYS A 101 -12.71 -2.31 1.54
C LYS A 101 -12.78 -0.79 1.44
N ASP A 102 -12.45 -0.12 2.53
CA ASP A 102 -12.36 1.33 2.62
C ASP A 102 -10.96 1.79 2.22
N ILE A 103 -10.75 2.01 0.93
CA ILE A 103 -9.45 2.39 0.38
C ILE A 103 -9.02 3.76 0.92
N GLU A 104 -9.96 4.71 1.05
CA GLU A 104 -9.67 6.07 1.51
C GLU A 104 -9.10 6.09 2.94
N HIS A 105 -9.44 5.09 3.74
CA HIS A 105 -8.93 4.88 5.10
C HIS A 105 -7.95 3.68 5.20
N SER A 106 -7.26 3.33 4.11
CA SER A 106 -6.27 2.25 4.07
C SER A 106 -4.82 2.73 4.20
N GLU A 107 -3.90 1.82 4.51
CA GLU A 107 -2.46 2.04 4.45
C GLU A 107 -1.98 2.41 3.03
N ALA A 108 -2.60 1.82 1.99
CA ALA A 108 -2.25 2.08 0.60
C ALA A 108 -2.47 3.54 0.23
N GLU A 109 -3.57 4.13 0.71
CA GLU A 109 -3.87 5.54 0.49
C GLU A 109 -2.87 6.48 1.20
N VAL A 110 -2.39 6.10 2.39
CA VAL A 110 -1.31 6.85 3.06
C VAL A 110 -0.05 6.88 2.21
N LEU A 111 0.32 5.73 1.61
CA LEU A 111 1.48 5.63 0.72
C LEU A 111 1.30 6.45 -0.56
N VAL A 112 0.13 6.38 -1.21
CA VAL A 112 -0.21 7.21 -2.38
C VAL A 112 -0.01 8.69 -2.06
N GLN A 113 -0.55 9.17 -0.94
CA GLN A 113 -0.41 10.56 -0.52
C GLN A 113 1.06 10.95 -0.27
N LEU A 114 1.84 10.08 0.36
CA LEU A 114 3.27 10.31 0.62
C LEU A 114 4.13 10.32 -0.65
N MET A 115 3.78 9.53 -1.67
CA MET A 115 4.53 9.45 -2.93
C MET A 115 4.17 10.59 -3.89
N ARG A 116 2.92 11.08 -3.83
CA ARG A 116 2.47 12.23 -4.62
C ARG A 116 2.90 13.58 -4.03
N SER A 117 3.14 13.63 -2.72
CA SER A 117 3.66 14.82 -2.04
C SER A 117 5.14 15.05 -2.40
N LYS A 118 5.48 16.28 -2.78
CA LYS A 118 6.84 16.70 -3.17
C LYS A 118 7.87 16.54 -2.06
#